data_AF-A0A372DWG0-F1
#
_entry.id   AF-A0A372DWG0-F1
#
_cell.length_a   1.000
_cell.length_b   1.000
_cell.length_c   1.000
_cell.angle_alpha   90.00
_cell.angle_beta   90.00
_cell.angle_gamma   90.00
#
_symmetry.space_group_name_H-M   'P 1'
#
loop_
_entity.id
_entity.type
_entity.pdbx_description
1 polymer ?
#
loop_
_entity_poly.entity_id
_entity_poly.type
_entity_poly.pdbx_seq_one_letter_code
_entity_poly.pdbx_strand_id
1 'polypeptide(L)'
;MSASDSWLDTLPADFYAQLTHTLNLHGMAALELLSRPATPATDRIYQLSGLDAVTVQRLNGISSHAQLLAALRREPLAVYHLLLLGGLTLETSLAAPVLAYVRQAMSITEEQLGQLLTYCQQLSNAFLGQLEEHVAAPAGVASLGLHRLGVEEAFAGFLAAQLAARPVAELRPLPPQLHIMRLALLLAVSLPQDTDHPFAQAVQALPHLQPATLEPLIARLGHAQPHEPLPLSMPEVVQLYQALQVCGMVFVSDLMSHMGLEDSFPTLSEEERRASEPAPASNREAVGSIVSGFTQWVQQNFPGNPEIAQARQQVLALADEL
;
A
#
# COMPACT_ATOMS: atom_id res chain seq x y z
N MET A 1 -21.87 40.06 3.97
CA MET A 1 -22.49 38.74 4.21
C MET A 1 -22.87 38.21 2.84
N SER A 2 -22.10 37.26 2.31
CA SER A 2 -22.24 36.76 0.93
C SER A 2 -23.44 35.82 0.83
N ALA A 3 -24.20 35.91 -0.26
CA ALA A 3 -25.34 35.04 -0.56
C ALA A 3 -24.95 33.56 -0.81
N SER A 4 -23.67 33.21 -0.71
CA SER A 4 -23.10 31.88 -1.01
C SER A 4 -23.39 30.79 0.02
N ASP A 5 -23.76 31.14 1.26
CA ASP A 5 -23.90 30.15 2.35
C ASP A 5 -25.35 29.79 2.66
N SER A 6 -26.31 30.47 2.01
CA SER A 6 -27.75 30.33 2.26
C SER A 6 -28.29 28.92 1.95
N TRP A 7 -27.62 28.16 1.08
CA TRP A 7 -28.04 26.80 0.74
C TRP A 7 -27.77 25.81 1.88
N LEU A 8 -26.76 26.06 2.72
CA LEU A 8 -26.44 25.19 3.86
C LEU A 8 -27.57 25.17 4.89
N ASP A 9 -28.30 26.28 5.02
CA ASP A 9 -29.45 26.39 5.92
C ASP A 9 -30.69 25.65 5.38
N THR A 10 -30.64 25.16 4.13
CA THR A 10 -31.71 24.36 3.51
C THR A 10 -31.52 22.85 3.70
N LEU A 11 -30.38 22.42 4.25
CA LEU A 11 -30.13 21.00 4.52
C LEU A 11 -31.08 20.46 5.60
N PRO A 12 -31.66 19.26 5.41
CA PRO A 12 -32.49 18.63 6.42
C PRO A 12 -31.76 18.45 7.76
N ALA A 13 -32.49 18.59 8.88
CA ALA A 13 -31.90 18.45 10.22
C ALA A 13 -31.32 17.05 10.48
N ASP A 14 -31.83 16.03 9.79
CA ASP A 14 -31.37 14.64 9.84
C ASP A 14 -30.32 14.31 8.77
N PHE A 15 -29.91 15.27 7.94
CA PHE A 15 -28.98 15.05 6.83
C PHE A 15 -27.66 14.41 7.28
N TYR A 16 -27.13 14.83 8.43
CA TYR A 16 -25.92 14.22 8.97
C TYR A 16 -26.12 12.76 9.39
N ALA A 17 -27.29 12.39 9.93
CA ALA A 17 -27.59 11.01 10.30
C ALA A 17 -27.63 10.09 9.07
N GLN A 18 -28.08 10.62 7.92
CA GLN A 18 -28.03 9.91 6.65
C GLN A 18 -26.59 9.82 6.11
N LEU A 19 -25.80 10.89 6.27
CA LEU A 19 -24.47 11.01 5.67
C LEU A 19 -23.33 10.39 6.50
N THR A 20 -23.50 10.20 7.81
CA THR A 20 -22.41 9.80 8.72
C THR A 20 -21.68 8.51 8.29
N HIS A 21 -22.41 7.47 7.86
CA HIS A 21 -21.82 6.23 7.39
C HIS A 21 -21.03 6.44 6.09
N THR A 22 -21.56 7.28 5.20
CA THR A 22 -20.91 7.67 3.95
C THR A 22 -19.62 8.44 4.21
N LEU A 23 -19.64 9.46 5.07
CA LEU A 23 -18.43 10.25 5.43
C LEU A 23 -17.35 9.36 6.02
N ASN A 24 -17.71 8.51 6.98
CA ASN A 24 -16.75 7.61 7.63
C ASN A 24 -16.13 6.63 6.62
N LEU A 25 -16.95 6.00 5.77
CA LEU A 25 -16.47 5.05 4.78
C LEU A 25 -15.55 5.71 3.74
N HIS A 26 -15.96 6.87 3.21
CA HIS A 26 -15.17 7.62 2.25
C HIS A 26 -13.87 8.12 2.87
N GLY A 27 -13.91 8.55 4.12
CA GLY A 27 -12.70 8.98 4.83
C GLY A 27 -11.74 7.85 5.16
N MET A 28 -12.22 6.66 5.49
CA MET A 28 -11.35 5.47 5.62
C MET A 28 -10.70 5.13 4.28
N ALA A 29 -11.47 5.16 3.18
CA ALA A 29 -10.93 4.91 1.84
C ALA A 29 -9.93 5.99 1.41
N ALA A 30 -10.19 7.27 1.71
CA ALA A 30 -9.26 8.36 1.43
C ALA A 30 -7.96 8.22 2.26
N LEU A 31 -8.04 7.81 3.53
CA LEU A 31 -6.84 7.50 4.33
C LEU A 31 -6.05 6.34 3.74
N GLU A 32 -6.71 5.31 3.22
CA GLU A 32 -6.06 4.18 2.55
C GLU A 32 -5.38 4.57 1.23
N LEU A 33 -5.88 5.60 0.55
CA LEU A 33 -5.20 6.20 -0.60
C LEU A 33 -4.01 7.08 -0.16
N LEU A 34 -4.15 7.81 0.95
CA LEU A 34 -3.12 8.69 1.51
C LEU A 34 -1.98 7.92 2.19
N SER A 35 -2.22 6.67 2.60
CA SER A 35 -1.19 5.79 3.16
C SER A 35 -0.26 5.20 2.10
N ARG A 36 -0.60 5.35 0.80
CA ARG A 36 0.21 4.81 -0.29
C ARG A 36 1.54 5.56 -0.40
N PRO A 37 2.61 4.87 -0.84
CA PRO A 37 3.91 5.50 -1.05
C PRO A 37 3.81 6.75 -1.94
N ALA A 38 4.63 7.75 -1.61
CA ALA A 38 4.77 8.95 -2.43
C ALA A 38 5.33 8.58 -3.81
N THR A 39 4.59 8.90 -4.84
CA THR A 39 4.92 8.70 -6.26
C THR A 39 4.47 9.94 -7.01
N PRO A 40 5.02 10.22 -8.21
CA PRO A 40 4.55 11.35 -9.01
C PRO A 40 3.03 11.33 -9.28
N ALA A 41 2.42 10.13 -9.32
CA ALA A 41 0.98 9.97 -9.49
C ALA A 41 0.19 10.31 -8.21
N THR A 42 0.62 9.81 -7.05
CA THR A 42 -0.01 10.13 -5.75
C THR A 42 0.19 11.60 -5.38
N ASP A 43 1.37 12.17 -5.63
CA ASP A 43 1.66 13.59 -5.43
C ASP A 43 0.73 14.48 -6.24
N ARG A 44 0.44 14.11 -7.50
CA ARG A 44 -0.47 14.87 -8.34
C ARG A 44 -1.91 14.84 -7.81
N ILE A 45 -2.37 13.72 -7.28
CA ILE A 45 -3.68 13.62 -6.63
C ILE A 45 -3.72 14.53 -5.38
N TYR A 46 -2.67 14.52 -4.57
CA TYR A 46 -2.59 15.35 -3.35
C TYR A 46 -2.50 16.84 -3.67
N GLN A 47 -1.78 17.23 -4.72
CA GLN A 47 -1.71 18.63 -5.17
C GLN A 47 -3.05 19.15 -5.67
N LEU A 48 -3.82 18.33 -6.41
CA LEU A 48 -5.12 18.75 -6.95
C LEU A 48 -6.22 18.76 -5.89
N SER A 49 -6.18 17.84 -4.92
CA SER A 49 -7.17 17.79 -3.84
C SER A 49 -6.82 18.68 -2.66
N GLY A 50 -5.53 18.96 -2.42
CA GLY A 50 -5.07 19.59 -1.18
C GLY A 50 -5.41 18.80 0.09
N LEU A 51 -5.82 17.53 -0.04
CA LEU A 51 -6.12 16.67 1.09
C LEU A 51 -4.86 16.04 1.65
N ASP A 52 -4.75 16.07 2.97
CA ASP A 52 -3.75 15.36 3.74
C ASP A 52 -4.41 14.49 4.82
N ALA A 53 -3.63 13.60 5.43
CA ALA A 53 -4.12 12.68 6.46
C ALA A 53 -4.72 13.42 7.67
N VAL A 54 -4.15 14.58 8.05
CA VAL A 54 -4.62 15.41 9.17
C VAL A 54 -6.02 15.97 8.89
N THR A 55 -6.24 16.46 7.67
CA THR A 55 -7.53 16.98 7.22
C THR A 55 -8.57 15.88 7.19
N VAL A 56 -8.23 14.72 6.63
CA VAL A 56 -9.16 13.59 6.58
C VAL A 56 -9.52 13.09 7.98
N GLN A 57 -8.55 12.93 8.89
CA GLN A 57 -8.82 12.54 10.28
C GLN A 57 -9.75 13.53 10.99
N ARG A 58 -9.54 14.83 10.79
CA ARG A 58 -10.41 15.87 11.35
C ARG A 58 -11.83 15.79 10.78
N LEU A 59 -11.98 15.57 9.47
CA LEU A 59 -13.29 15.42 8.84
C LEU A 59 -14.01 14.14 9.29
N ASN A 60 -13.29 13.04 9.51
CA ASN A 60 -13.82 11.82 10.13
C ASN A 60 -14.25 12.01 11.59
N GLY A 61 -13.74 13.05 12.26
CA GLY A 61 -14.15 13.43 13.61
C GLY A 61 -15.49 14.17 13.69
N ILE A 62 -16.13 14.49 12.56
CA ILE A 62 -17.46 15.09 12.55
C ILE A 62 -18.46 14.08 13.11
N SER A 63 -19.06 14.41 14.25
CA SER A 63 -20.00 13.57 14.99
C SER A 63 -21.41 14.17 15.08
N SER A 64 -21.65 15.33 14.47
CA SER A 64 -22.95 16.02 14.52
C SER A 64 -23.23 16.89 13.29
N HIS A 65 -24.51 17.18 13.06
CA HIS A 65 -24.97 18.08 11.99
C HIS A 65 -24.35 19.48 12.11
N ALA A 66 -24.27 20.03 13.32
CA ALA A 66 -23.65 21.34 13.54
C ALA A 66 -22.17 21.38 13.15
N GLN A 67 -21.42 20.30 13.43
CA GLN A 67 -20.02 20.17 13.01
C GLN A 67 -19.89 20.02 11.49
N LEU A 68 -20.80 19.28 10.84
CA LEU A 68 -20.82 19.17 9.38
C LEU A 68 -21.04 20.55 8.73
N LEU A 69 -22.04 21.31 9.20
CA LEU A 69 -22.29 22.67 8.70
C LEU A 69 -21.08 23.59 8.93
N ALA A 70 -20.41 23.48 10.09
CA ALA A 70 -19.22 24.26 10.38
C ALA A 70 -18.06 23.92 9.41
N ALA A 71 -17.86 22.63 9.10
CA ALA A 71 -16.87 22.19 8.12
C ALA A 71 -17.20 22.71 6.72
N LEU A 72 -18.46 22.60 6.28
CA LEU A 72 -18.91 23.08 4.97
C LEU A 72 -18.79 24.60 4.81
N ARG A 73 -18.98 25.39 5.88
CA ARG A 73 -18.77 26.84 5.84
C ARG A 73 -17.30 27.22 5.80
N ARG A 74 -16.45 26.47 6.51
CA ARG A 74 -15.02 26.81 6.66
C ARG A 74 -14.17 26.33 5.48
N GLU A 75 -14.44 25.12 4.99
CA GLU A 75 -13.59 24.40 4.05
C GLU A 75 -14.41 23.45 3.16
N PRO A 76 -15.37 23.97 2.39
CA PRO A 76 -16.27 23.13 1.57
C PRO A 76 -15.51 22.25 0.57
N LEU A 77 -14.38 22.73 0.04
CA LEU A 77 -13.51 21.96 -0.86
C LEU A 77 -12.92 20.72 -0.19
N ALA A 78 -12.54 20.79 1.10
CA ALA A 78 -11.98 19.63 1.79
C ALA A 78 -13.03 18.51 1.95
N VAL A 79 -14.29 18.88 2.27
CA VAL A 79 -15.41 17.93 2.32
C VAL A 79 -15.69 17.35 0.93
N TYR A 80 -15.67 18.21 -0.10
CA TYR A 80 -15.84 17.80 -1.49
C TYR A 80 -14.79 16.77 -1.93
N HIS A 81 -13.50 17.08 -1.73
CA HIS A 81 -12.41 16.19 -2.12
C HIS A 81 -12.39 14.90 -1.30
N LEU A 82 -12.84 14.92 -0.04
CA LEU A 82 -12.95 13.72 0.78
C LEU A 82 -13.94 12.73 0.16
N LEU A 83 -15.11 13.23 -0.22
CA LEU A 83 -16.15 12.43 -0.88
C LEU A 83 -15.70 11.98 -2.28
N LEU A 84 -15.00 12.84 -3.03
CA LEU A 84 -14.51 12.48 -4.36
C LEU A 84 -13.45 11.36 -4.29
N LEU A 85 -12.36 11.57 -3.54
CA LEU A 85 -11.27 10.59 -3.46
C LEU A 85 -11.69 9.31 -2.74
N GLY A 86 -12.49 9.43 -1.68
CA GLY A 86 -13.06 8.28 -0.99
C GLY A 86 -13.93 7.44 -1.92
N GLY A 87 -14.79 8.08 -2.71
CA GLY A 87 -15.69 7.41 -3.66
C GLY A 87 -14.92 6.68 -4.76
N LEU A 88 -13.98 7.39 -5.40
CA LEU A 88 -13.09 6.80 -6.40
C LEU A 88 -12.30 5.61 -5.86
N THR A 89 -11.82 5.68 -4.62
CA THR A 89 -11.06 4.59 -4.00
C THR A 89 -11.95 3.36 -3.74
N LEU A 90 -13.18 3.57 -3.25
CA LEU A 90 -14.16 2.51 -2.97
C LEU A 90 -14.58 1.72 -4.21
N GLU A 91 -14.45 2.30 -5.40
CA GLU A 91 -14.74 1.62 -6.67
C GLU A 91 -13.59 0.71 -7.16
N THR A 92 -12.50 0.62 -6.41
CA THR A 92 -11.28 -0.10 -6.82
C THR A 92 -10.86 -1.15 -5.80
N SER A 93 -9.93 -2.02 -6.20
CA SER A 93 -9.31 -3.00 -5.28
C SER A 93 -8.52 -2.35 -4.14
N LEU A 94 -8.18 -1.06 -4.23
CA LEU A 94 -7.47 -0.34 -3.17
C LEU A 94 -8.27 -0.24 -1.88
N ALA A 95 -9.59 -0.29 -1.96
CA ALA A 95 -10.46 -0.26 -0.79
C ALA A 95 -10.56 -1.61 -0.06
N ALA A 96 -9.97 -2.70 -0.59
CA ALA A 96 -10.12 -4.04 -0.01
C ALA A 96 -9.81 -4.11 1.51
N PRO A 97 -8.75 -3.47 2.04
CA PRO A 97 -8.48 -3.46 3.49
C PRO A 97 -9.60 -2.76 4.29
N VAL A 98 -10.10 -1.64 3.77
CA VAL A 98 -11.20 -0.86 4.38
C VAL A 98 -12.49 -1.68 4.38
N LEU A 99 -12.81 -2.33 3.26
CA LEU A 99 -14.01 -3.16 3.11
C LEU A 99 -13.95 -4.39 4.03
N ALA A 100 -12.79 -5.02 4.15
CA ALA A 100 -12.58 -6.14 5.08
C ALA A 100 -12.78 -5.69 6.53
N TYR A 101 -12.22 -4.54 6.91
CA TYR A 101 -12.41 -3.94 8.23
C TYR A 101 -13.88 -3.64 8.52
N VAL A 102 -14.59 -2.99 7.61
CA VAL A 102 -16.02 -2.64 7.77
C VAL A 102 -16.86 -3.91 7.94
N ARG A 103 -16.61 -4.93 7.11
CA ARG A 103 -17.30 -6.21 7.19
C ARG A 103 -17.13 -6.86 8.58
N GLN A 104 -15.90 -6.84 9.10
CA GLN A 104 -15.59 -7.39 10.42
C GLN A 104 -16.20 -6.55 11.56
N ALA A 105 -16.01 -5.22 11.52
CA ALA A 105 -16.47 -4.31 12.56
C ALA A 105 -18.01 -4.28 12.67
N MET A 106 -18.72 -4.38 11.55
CA MET A 106 -20.18 -4.38 11.52
C MET A 106 -20.79 -5.80 11.55
N SER A 107 -19.96 -6.85 11.46
CA SER A 107 -20.42 -8.25 11.38
C SER A 107 -21.47 -8.49 10.28
N ILE A 108 -21.23 -7.93 9.10
CA ILE A 108 -22.16 -8.00 7.96
C ILE A 108 -21.72 -9.02 6.89
N THR A 109 -22.68 -9.50 6.12
CA THR A 109 -22.41 -10.38 4.96
C THR A 109 -21.87 -9.58 3.77
N GLU A 110 -21.34 -10.29 2.76
CA GLU A 110 -20.89 -9.68 1.52
C GLU A 110 -22.03 -8.95 0.76
N GLU A 111 -23.25 -9.52 0.80
CA GLU A 111 -24.42 -8.90 0.20
C GLU A 111 -24.82 -7.60 0.91
N GLN A 112 -24.80 -7.60 2.25
CA GLN A 112 -25.07 -6.42 3.06
C GLN A 112 -23.99 -5.34 2.85
N LEU A 113 -22.73 -5.74 2.69
CA LEU A 113 -21.64 -4.82 2.36
C LEU A 113 -21.86 -4.19 0.98
N GLY A 114 -22.29 -4.96 -0.02
CA GLY A 114 -22.66 -4.44 -1.35
C GLY A 114 -23.81 -3.43 -1.30
N GLN A 115 -24.83 -3.68 -0.48
CA GLN A 115 -25.95 -2.75 -0.26
C GLN A 115 -25.48 -1.46 0.43
N LEU A 116 -24.63 -1.56 1.45
CA LEU A 116 -24.04 -0.41 2.14
C LEU A 116 -23.21 0.45 1.17
N LEU A 117 -22.37 -0.17 0.36
CA LEU A 117 -21.56 0.53 -0.64
C LEU A 117 -22.42 1.26 -1.66
N THR A 118 -23.44 0.59 -2.19
CA THR A 118 -24.38 1.19 -3.14
C THR A 118 -25.07 2.41 -2.52
N TYR A 119 -25.55 2.28 -1.29
CA TYR A 119 -26.16 3.39 -0.55
C TYR A 119 -25.18 4.57 -0.37
N CYS A 120 -23.96 4.28 0.09
CA CYS A 120 -22.95 5.30 0.33
C CYS A 120 -22.54 6.03 -0.96
N GLN A 121 -22.38 5.31 -2.07
CA GLN A 121 -22.04 5.88 -3.38
C GLN A 121 -23.17 6.74 -3.94
N GLN A 122 -24.42 6.28 -3.85
CA GLN A 122 -25.57 7.08 -4.31
C GLN A 122 -25.69 8.38 -3.53
N LEU A 123 -25.57 8.31 -2.20
CA LEU A 123 -25.66 9.48 -1.34
C LEU A 123 -24.48 10.44 -1.55
N SER A 124 -23.24 9.93 -1.66
CA SER A 124 -22.08 10.78 -1.91
C SER A 124 -22.14 11.43 -3.29
N ASN A 125 -22.54 10.71 -4.33
CA ASN A 125 -22.69 11.28 -5.68
C ASN A 125 -23.77 12.38 -5.74
N ALA A 126 -24.91 12.17 -5.08
CA ALA A 126 -25.94 13.20 -4.98
C ALA A 126 -25.42 14.44 -4.25
N PHE A 127 -24.69 14.25 -3.15
CA PHE A 127 -24.16 15.37 -2.38
C PHE A 127 -23.00 16.09 -3.09
N LEU A 128 -22.13 15.37 -3.81
CA LEU A 128 -21.11 15.95 -4.67
C LEU A 128 -21.74 16.85 -5.74
N GLY A 129 -22.85 16.42 -6.36
CA GLY A 129 -23.60 17.25 -7.31
C GLY A 129 -24.09 18.56 -6.68
N GLN A 130 -24.66 18.50 -5.47
CA GLN A 130 -25.06 19.71 -4.74
C GLN A 130 -23.89 20.63 -4.40
N LEU A 131 -22.74 20.05 -4.02
CA LEU A 131 -21.53 20.83 -3.76
C LEU A 131 -21.01 21.51 -5.04
N GLU A 132 -21.08 20.86 -6.20
CA GLU A 132 -20.67 21.45 -7.48
C GLU A 132 -21.52 22.65 -7.89
N GLU A 133 -22.79 22.70 -7.47
CA GLU A 133 -23.67 23.85 -7.73
C GLU A 133 -23.38 25.05 -6.84
N HIS A 134 -22.82 24.83 -5.64
CA HIS A 134 -22.75 25.86 -4.60
C HIS A 134 -21.33 26.21 -4.13
N VAL A 135 -20.35 25.34 -4.35
CA VAL A 135 -18.96 25.53 -3.93
C VAL A 135 -18.14 26.12 -5.06
N ALA A 136 -17.42 27.20 -4.75
CA ALA A 136 -16.52 27.83 -5.72
C ALA A 136 -15.37 26.89 -6.09
N ALA A 137 -15.01 26.87 -7.38
CA ALA A 137 -13.85 26.14 -7.86
C ALA A 137 -12.54 26.68 -7.25
N PRO A 138 -11.48 25.86 -7.16
CA PRO A 138 -10.15 26.33 -6.78
C PRO A 138 -9.66 27.46 -7.71
N ALA A 139 -8.79 28.32 -7.17
CA ALA A 139 -8.27 29.46 -7.91
C ALA A 139 -7.59 29.03 -9.22
N GLY A 140 -7.95 29.68 -10.33
CA GLY A 140 -7.42 29.37 -11.66
C GLY A 140 -8.16 28.24 -12.39
N VAL A 141 -9.20 27.64 -11.79
CA VAL A 141 -10.06 26.64 -12.45
C VAL A 141 -11.42 27.26 -12.77
N ALA A 142 -11.94 26.99 -13.97
CA ALA A 142 -13.16 27.64 -14.47
C ALA A 142 -14.46 27.14 -13.80
N SER A 143 -14.49 25.88 -13.33
CA SER A 143 -15.63 25.31 -12.61
C SER A 143 -15.20 24.14 -11.74
N LEU A 144 -15.99 23.80 -10.71
CA LEU A 144 -15.69 22.67 -9.85
C LEU A 144 -15.81 21.33 -10.61
N GLY A 145 -16.73 21.23 -11.57
CA GLY A 145 -16.82 20.06 -12.46
C GLY A 145 -15.56 19.85 -13.32
N LEU A 146 -14.92 20.91 -13.82
CA LEU A 146 -13.64 20.78 -14.53
C LEU A 146 -12.50 20.39 -13.57
N HIS A 147 -12.54 20.91 -12.33
CA HIS A 147 -11.60 20.49 -11.29
C HIS A 147 -11.74 19.00 -10.98
N ARG A 148 -12.97 18.51 -10.82
CA ARG A 148 -13.29 17.10 -10.61
C ARG A 148 -12.69 16.22 -11.69
N LEU A 149 -12.90 16.57 -12.96
CA LEU A 149 -12.36 15.82 -14.08
C LEU A 149 -10.83 15.70 -13.98
N GLY A 150 -10.13 16.79 -13.64
CA GLY A 150 -8.69 16.76 -13.44
C GLY A 150 -8.23 15.85 -12.29
N VAL A 151 -9.00 15.78 -11.20
CA VAL A 151 -8.75 14.85 -10.09
C VAL A 151 -9.01 13.39 -10.51
N GLU A 152 -10.11 13.13 -11.20
CA GLU A 152 -10.47 11.80 -11.73
C GLU A 152 -9.44 11.30 -12.74
N GLU A 153 -8.96 12.17 -13.64
CA GLU A 153 -7.88 11.86 -14.58
C GLU A 153 -6.57 11.51 -13.87
N ALA A 154 -6.20 12.27 -12.83
CA ALA A 154 -5.02 11.98 -12.02
C ALA A 154 -5.16 10.63 -11.30
N PHE A 155 -6.34 10.33 -10.76
CA PHE A 155 -6.66 9.06 -10.11
C PHE A 155 -6.62 7.88 -11.09
N ALA A 156 -7.21 8.04 -12.29
CA ALA A 156 -7.14 7.04 -13.34
C ALA A 156 -5.70 6.79 -13.81
N GLY A 157 -4.88 7.84 -13.92
CA GLY A 157 -3.46 7.73 -14.22
C GLY A 157 -2.69 6.97 -13.14
N PHE A 158 -3.02 7.18 -11.87
CA PHE A 158 -2.48 6.41 -10.75
C PHE A 158 -2.86 4.92 -10.81
N LEU A 159 -4.14 4.61 -11.04
CA LEU A 159 -4.57 3.20 -11.21
C LEU A 159 -3.89 2.55 -12.41
N ALA A 160 -3.79 3.27 -13.52
CA ALA A 160 -3.10 2.79 -14.71
C ALA A 160 -1.62 2.54 -14.42
N ALA A 161 -0.94 3.38 -13.64
CA ALA A 161 0.43 3.16 -13.22
C ALA A 161 0.58 1.92 -12.32
N GLN A 162 -0.39 1.66 -11.43
CA GLN A 162 -0.41 0.42 -10.64
C GLN A 162 -0.64 -0.83 -11.50
N LEU A 163 -1.58 -0.77 -12.45
CA LEU A 163 -1.92 -1.88 -13.34
C LEU A 163 -0.87 -2.11 -14.45
N ALA A 164 -0.15 -1.06 -14.85
CA ALA A 164 0.91 -1.11 -15.86
C ALA A 164 2.21 -1.75 -15.34
N ALA A 165 2.28 -2.14 -14.07
CA ALA A 165 3.26 -3.08 -13.56
C ALA A 165 3.01 -4.48 -14.17
N ARG A 166 3.23 -4.61 -15.49
CA ARG A 166 3.11 -5.90 -16.19
C ARG A 166 4.02 -6.92 -15.49
N PRO A 167 3.57 -8.17 -15.34
CA PRO A 167 4.44 -9.22 -14.88
C PRO A 167 5.58 -9.36 -15.88
N VAL A 168 6.79 -9.08 -15.40
CA VAL A 168 8.05 -9.29 -16.14
C VAL A 168 8.57 -10.70 -15.93
N ALA A 169 8.03 -11.39 -14.92
CA ALA A 169 8.32 -12.77 -14.59
C ALA A 169 7.09 -13.47 -14.00
N GLU A 170 7.09 -14.80 -14.10
CA GLU A 170 6.21 -15.69 -13.36
C GLU A 170 7.09 -16.72 -12.65
N LEU A 171 7.01 -16.76 -11.32
CA LEU A 171 7.66 -17.79 -10.52
C LEU A 171 6.65 -18.88 -10.16
N ARG A 172 7.13 -20.10 -9.97
CA ARG A 172 6.36 -21.18 -9.34
C ARG A 172 7.14 -21.71 -8.16
N PRO A 173 7.15 -20.97 -7.04
CA PRO A 173 8.02 -21.28 -5.93
C PRO A 173 7.61 -22.62 -5.30
N LEU A 174 8.61 -23.46 -5.04
CA LEU A 174 8.45 -24.64 -4.18
C LEU A 174 8.18 -24.18 -2.74
N PRO A 175 7.57 -25.02 -1.87
CA PRO A 175 7.31 -24.67 -0.48
C PRO A 175 8.51 -24.02 0.25
N PRO A 176 9.75 -24.57 0.22
CA PRO A 176 10.88 -23.95 0.89
C PRO A 176 11.29 -22.61 0.26
N GLN A 177 11.14 -22.44 -1.06
CA GLN A 177 11.44 -21.18 -1.73
C GLN A 177 10.47 -20.09 -1.30
N LEU A 178 9.16 -20.41 -1.28
CA LEU A 178 8.13 -19.47 -0.83
C LEU A 178 8.34 -19.06 0.64
N HIS A 179 8.70 -20.02 1.48
CA HIS A 179 9.00 -19.78 2.88
C HIS A 179 10.21 -18.83 3.05
N ILE A 180 11.31 -19.08 2.33
CA ILE A 180 12.50 -18.21 2.36
C ILE A 180 12.23 -16.82 1.77
N MET A 181 11.42 -16.71 0.72
CA MET A 181 11.01 -15.41 0.17
C MET A 181 10.24 -14.58 1.20
N ARG A 182 9.29 -15.19 1.93
CA ARG A 182 8.55 -14.52 3.01
C ARG A 182 9.48 -14.07 4.13
N LEU A 183 10.37 -14.97 4.56
CA LEU A 183 11.33 -14.72 5.62
C LEU A 183 12.29 -13.58 5.27
N ALA A 184 12.80 -13.57 4.04
CA ALA A 184 13.73 -12.54 3.57
C ALA A 184 13.10 -11.14 3.61
N LEU A 185 11.83 -11.02 3.19
CA LEU A 185 11.11 -9.74 3.24
C LEU A 185 10.79 -9.31 4.66
N LEU A 186 10.34 -10.24 5.52
CA LEU A 186 10.08 -9.95 6.92
C LEU A 186 11.35 -9.51 7.66
N LEU A 187 12.46 -10.18 7.39
CA LEU A 187 13.75 -9.86 7.99
C LEU A 187 14.23 -8.46 7.58
N ALA A 188 14.11 -8.09 6.30
CA ALA A 188 14.47 -6.75 5.84
C ALA A 188 13.71 -5.63 6.59
N VAL A 189 12.44 -5.87 6.95
CA VAL A 189 11.62 -4.92 7.71
C VAL A 189 11.85 -5.00 9.22
N SER A 190 12.25 -6.16 9.73
CA SER A 190 12.38 -6.43 11.17
C SER A 190 13.77 -6.11 11.74
N LEU A 191 14.71 -5.64 10.92
CA LEU A 191 16.02 -5.20 11.40
C LEU A 191 15.84 -4.01 12.36
N PRO A 192 16.47 -4.04 13.55
CA PRO A 192 16.29 -3.01 14.56
C PRO A 192 16.71 -1.63 14.03
N GLN A 193 15.84 -0.63 14.25
CA GLN A 193 16.10 0.75 13.80
C GLN A 193 17.13 1.46 14.67
N ASP A 194 17.18 1.14 15.97
CA ASP A 194 18.11 1.73 16.93
C ASP A 194 19.36 0.85 17.13
N THR A 195 19.99 0.45 16.02
CA THR A 195 21.22 -0.35 16.07
C THR A 195 22.43 0.45 15.56
N ASP A 196 23.56 0.30 16.24
CA ASP A 196 24.85 0.86 15.81
C ASP A 196 25.53 -0.01 14.75
N HIS A 197 24.92 -1.13 14.34
CA HIS A 197 25.53 -2.04 13.38
C HIS A 197 25.52 -1.47 11.95
N PRO A 198 26.70 -1.26 11.30
CA PRO A 198 26.82 -0.62 9.99
C PRO A 198 25.95 -1.28 8.91
N PHE A 199 26.01 -2.61 8.81
CA PHE A 199 25.15 -3.38 7.90
C PHE A 199 23.65 -3.08 8.05
N ALA A 200 23.12 -3.05 9.27
CA ALA A 200 21.68 -2.85 9.48
C ALA A 200 21.26 -1.42 9.13
N GLN A 201 22.10 -0.42 9.41
CA GLN A 201 21.88 0.96 8.96
C GLN A 201 21.92 1.07 7.43
N ALA A 202 22.86 0.37 6.78
CA ALA A 202 22.98 0.37 5.33
C ALA A 202 21.77 -0.29 4.65
N VAL A 203 21.23 -1.39 5.21
CA VAL A 203 19.98 -2.01 4.74
C VAL A 203 18.81 -1.03 4.84
N GLN A 204 18.72 -0.27 5.94
CA GLN A 204 17.70 0.76 6.13
C GLN A 204 17.86 1.96 5.21
N ALA A 205 19.01 2.17 4.58
CA ALA A 205 19.19 3.21 3.57
C ALA A 205 18.68 2.78 2.18
N LEU A 206 18.36 1.49 1.97
CA LEU A 206 17.89 1.00 0.68
C LEU A 206 16.41 1.39 0.44
N PRO A 207 16.10 2.12 -0.65
CA PRO A 207 14.75 2.63 -0.89
C PRO A 207 13.72 1.52 -1.16
N HIS A 208 14.15 0.41 -1.77
CA HIS A 208 13.26 -0.71 -2.09
C HIS A 208 13.01 -1.65 -0.91
N LEU A 209 13.82 -1.57 0.15
CA LEU A 209 13.65 -2.35 1.37
C LEU A 209 12.94 -1.57 2.50
N GLN A 210 12.44 -0.36 2.21
CA GLN A 210 11.65 0.40 3.16
C GLN A 210 10.33 -0.33 3.48
N PRO A 211 9.84 -0.27 4.73
CA PRO A 211 8.60 -0.94 5.13
C PRO A 211 7.41 -0.64 4.21
N ALA A 212 7.19 0.64 3.91
CA ALA A 212 6.08 1.09 3.06
C ALA A 212 6.15 0.53 1.62
N THR A 213 7.36 0.24 1.12
CA THR A 213 7.58 -0.31 -0.22
C THR A 213 7.40 -1.84 -0.23
N LEU A 214 7.74 -2.53 0.87
CA LEU A 214 7.69 -3.99 0.98
C LEU A 214 6.33 -4.54 1.43
N GLU A 215 5.55 -3.77 2.21
CA GLU A 215 4.24 -4.20 2.74
C GLU A 215 3.31 -4.83 1.69
N PRO A 216 3.12 -4.26 0.48
CA PRO A 216 2.25 -4.86 -0.54
C PRO A 216 2.73 -6.26 -0.96
N LEU A 217 4.04 -6.43 -1.14
CA LEU A 217 4.63 -7.70 -1.55
C LEU A 217 4.58 -8.73 -0.39
N ILE A 218 4.82 -8.30 0.85
CA ILE A 218 4.68 -9.14 2.05
C ILE A 218 3.25 -9.66 2.17
N ALA A 219 2.24 -8.79 2.06
CA ALA A 219 0.84 -9.18 2.13
C ALA A 219 0.49 -10.18 1.02
N ARG A 220 0.92 -9.91 -0.22
CA ARG A 220 0.65 -10.81 -1.34
C ARG A 220 1.32 -12.17 -1.18
N LEU A 221 2.59 -12.21 -0.76
CA LEU A 221 3.28 -13.46 -0.49
C LEU A 221 2.71 -14.20 0.71
N GLY A 222 2.14 -13.50 1.69
CA GLY A 222 1.42 -14.10 2.82
C GLY A 222 0.22 -14.95 2.37
N HIS A 223 -0.43 -14.57 1.28
CA HIS A 223 -1.58 -15.30 0.71
C HIS A 223 -1.21 -16.28 -0.42
N ALA A 224 0.00 -16.21 -0.98
CA ALA A 224 0.43 -17.11 -2.05
C ALA A 224 0.51 -18.58 -1.60
N GLN A 225 0.19 -19.53 -2.47
CA GLN A 225 0.39 -20.96 -2.19
C GLN A 225 1.62 -21.51 -2.93
N PRO A 226 2.27 -22.56 -2.39
CA PRO A 226 3.33 -23.25 -3.12
C PRO A 226 2.83 -23.82 -4.45
N HIS A 227 3.71 -23.88 -5.46
CA HIS A 227 3.44 -24.36 -6.81
C HIS A 227 2.46 -23.54 -7.66
N GLU A 228 1.83 -22.51 -7.09
CA GLU A 228 0.98 -21.59 -7.86
C GLU A 228 1.84 -20.57 -8.65
N PRO A 229 1.39 -20.18 -9.86
CA PRO A 229 1.95 -19.05 -10.58
C PRO A 229 1.94 -17.76 -9.75
N LEU A 230 3.13 -17.21 -9.51
CA LEU A 230 3.34 -15.92 -8.86
C LEU A 230 3.85 -14.92 -9.91
N PRO A 231 2.97 -14.12 -10.52
CA PRO A 231 3.37 -13.03 -11.40
C PRO A 231 4.10 -11.95 -10.61
N LEU A 232 5.25 -11.51 -11.10
CA LEU A 232 6.07 -10.45 -10.49
C LEU A 232 6.30 -9.30 -11.47
N SER A 233 6.07 -8.09 -11.00
CA SER A 233 6.50 -6.86 -11.66
C SER A 233 8.01 -6.62 -11.44
N MET A 234 8.62 -5.72 -12.23
CA MET A 234 10.05 -5.41 -12.08
C MET A 234 10.41 -4.89 -10.67
N PRO A 235 9.64 -3.96 -10.06
CA PRO A 235 9.91 -3.54 -8.68
C PRO A 235 9.91 -4.70 -7.69
N GLU A 236 9.03 -5.68 -7.86
CA GLU A 236 8.94 -6.84 -6.96
C GLU A 236 10.09 -7.82 -7.18
N VAL A 237 10.56 -7.97 -8.42
CA VAL A 237 11.79 -8.73 -8.71
C VAL A 237 12.98 -8.07 -8.03
N VAL A 238 13.10 -6.74 -8.10
CA VAL A 238 14.16 -5.96 -7.43
C VAL A 238 14.09 -6.13 -5.91
N GLN A 239 12.90 -5.98 -5.32
CA GLN A 239 12.68 -6.15 -3.88
C GLN A 239 13.06 -7.55 -3.41
N LEU A 240 12.59 -8.60 -4.10
CA LEU A 240 12.94 -9.98 -3.77
C LEU A 240 14.43 -10.23 -3.91
N TYR A 241 15.05 -9.71 -4.97
CA TYR A 241 16.48 -9.84 -5.20
C TYR A 241 17.29 -9.26 -4.03
N GLN A 242 16.99 -8.03 -3.62
CA GLN A 242 17.70 -7.38 -2.53
C GLN A 242 17.40 -8.03 -1.18
N ALA A 243 16.13 -8.34 -0.88
CA ALA A 243 15.76 -8.96 0.39
C ALA A 243 16.39 -10.35 0.56
N LEU A 244 16.42 -11.18 -0.49
CA LEU A 244 17.07 -12.48 -0.45
C LEU A 244 18.58 -12.37 -0.25
N GLN A 245 19.23 -11.39 -0.87
CA GLN A 245 20.65 -11.11 -0.66
C GLN A 245 20.94 -10.66 0.77
N VAL A 246 20.15 -9.71 1.31
CA VAL A 246 20.25 -9.28 2.71
C VAL A 246 20.04 -10.46 3.66
N CYS A 247 19.03 -11.30 3.40
CA CYS A 247 18.80 -12.52 4.16
C CYS A 247 20.05 -13.40 4.17
N GLY A 248 20.62 -13.68 3.00
CA GLY A 248 21.87 -14.46 2.87
C GLY A 248 23.05 -13.82 3.63
N MET A 249 23.19 -12.50 3.58
CA MET A 249 24.26 -11.77 4.28
C MET A 249 24.08 -11.81 5.80
N VAL A 250 22.86 -11.66 6.31
CA VAL A 250 22.57 -11.80 7.75
C VAL A 250 22.98 -13.18 8.25
N PHE A 251 22.72 -14.24 7.48
CA PHE A 251 23.11 -15.61 7.82
C PHE A 251 24.62 -15.86 7.89
N VAL A 252 25.43 -15.01 7.27
CA VAL A 252 26.90 -15.10 7.27
C VAL A 252 27.54 -14.09 8.24
N SER A 253 26.79 -13.08 8.68
CA SER A 253 27.24 -12.03 9.61
C SER A 253 27.10 -12.41 11.09
N ASP A 254 27.90 -11.75 11.94
CA ASP A 254 27.80 -11.81 13.43
C ASP A 254 26.53 -11.14 13.98
N LEU A 255 25.72 -10.51 13.11
CA LEU A 255 24.45 -9.88 13.44
C LEU A 255 23.45 -10.89 14.01
N MET A 256 23.48 -12.15 13.57
CA MET A 256 22.64 -13.21 14.13
C MET A 256 22.91 -13.44 15.62
N SER A 257 24.19 -13.49 16.00
CA SER A 257 24.63 -13.69 17.37
C SER A 257 24.36 -12.47 18.24
N HIS A 258 24.49 -11.25 17.67
CA HIS A 258 24.15 -10.00 18.37
C HIS A 258 22.64 -9.82 18.61
N MET A 259 21.78 -10.28 17.68
CA MET A 259 20.33 -10.15 17.80
C MET A 259 19.66 -11.30 18.56
N GLY A 260 20.41 -12.33 18.97
CA GLY A 260 19.85 -13.51 19.66
C GLY A 260 18.84 -14.30 18.82
N LEU A 261 18.90 -14.16 17.49
CA LEU A 261 17.93 -14.76 16.55
C LEU A 261 18.30 -16.19 16.15
N GLU A 262 19.38 -16.75 16.69
CA GLU A 262 19.88 -18.10 16.35
C GLU A 262 18.81 -19.19 16.57
N ASP A 263 17.98 -19.06 17.61
CA ASP A 263 16.92 -20.02 17.95
C ASP A 263 15.54 -19.67 17.35
N SER A 264 15.40 -18.49 16.74
CA SER A 264 14.10 -17.98 16.25
C SER A 264 13.87 -18.26 14.76
N PHE A 265 14.86 -18.81 14.07
CA PHE A 265 14.74 -19.11 12.65
C PHE A 265 13.98 -20.41 12.41
N PRO A 266 13.06 -20.43 11.43
CA PRO A 266 12.23 -21.59 11.14
C PRO A 266 13.10 -22.81 10.79
N THR A 267 12.90 -23.88 11.56
CA THR A 267 13.36 -25.21 11.19
C THR A 267 12.48 -25.72 10.06
N LEU A 268 13.07 -25.94 8.89
CA LEU A 268 12.41 -26.68 7.82
C LEU A 268 11.92 -28.01 8.38
N SER A 269 10.64 -28.29 8.22
CA SER A 269 10.06 -29.58 8.61
C SER A 269 10.76 -30.73 7.86
N GLU A 270 10.73 -31.95 8.41
CA GLU A 270 11.32 -33.11 7.72
C GLU A 270 10.73 -33.32 6.31
N GLU A 271 9.46 -32.93 6.11
CA GLU A 271 8.77 -33.01 4.84
C GLU A 271 9.32 -32.00 3.82
N GLU A 272 9.61 -30.77 4.24
CA GLU A 272 10.22 -29.73 3.39
C GLU A 272 11.69 -30.05 3.03
N ARG A 273 12.42 -30.70 3.95
CA ARG A 273 13.78 -31.19 3.68
C ARG A 273 13.80 -32.33 2.65
N ARG A 274 12.81 -33.21 2.66
CA ARG A 274 12.69 -34.30 1.67
C ARG A 274 12.24 -33.80 0.30
N ALA A 275 11.51 -32.69 0.23
CA ALA A 275 11.07 -32.08 -1.03
C ALA A 275 12.18 -31.29 -1.77
N SER A 276 13.32 -31.05 -1.12
CA SER A 276 14.48 -30.39 -1.72
C SER A 276 15.56 -31.41 -2.05
N GLU A 277 15.77 -31.73 -3.33
CA GLU A 277 16.90 -32.57 -3.77
C GLU A 277 18.00 -31.70 -4.41
N PRO A 278 19.28 -31.85 -3.99
CA PRO A 278 19.77 -32.66 -2.88
C PRO A 278 19.44 -32.05 -1.50
N ALA A 279 19.22 -32.91 -0.50
CA ALA A 279 18.90 -32.50 0.86
C ALA A 279 20.10 -31.74 1.49
N PRO A 280 19.93 -30.47 1.89
CA PRO A 280 21.01 -29.66 2.46
C PRO A 280 21.44 -30.20 3.84
N ALA A 281 22.73 -30.15 4.16
CA ALA A 281 23.27 -30.67 5.42
C ALA A 281 22.96 -29.74 6.61
N SER A 282 22.63 -28.47 6.35
CA SER A 282 22.17 -27.51 7.35
C SER A 282 21.11 -26.52 6.81
N ASN A 283 20.35 -25.90 7.70
CA ASN A 283 19.39 -24.84 7.31
C ASN A 283 20.10 -23.65 6.63
N ARG A 284 21.35 -23.34 7.01
CA ARG A 284 22.16 -22.29 6.38
C ARG A 284 22.50 -22.61 4.92
N GLU A 285 22.83 -23.87 4.63
CA GLU A 285 23.06 -24.32 3.26
C GLU A 285 21.79 -24.30 2.41
N ALA A 286 20.64 -24.61 3.01
CA ALA A 286 19.34 -24.54 2.33
C ALA A 286 19.01 -23.10 1.89
N VAL A 287 19.18 -22.14 2.81
CA VAL A 287 18.97 -20.71 2.53
C VAL A 287 19.96 -20.23 1.47
N GLY A 288 21.25 -20.55 1.64
CA GLY A 288 22.30 -20.16 0.69
C GLY A 288 22.04 -20.68 -0.73
N SER A 289 21.60 -21.94 -0.86
CA SER A 289 21.23 -22.54 -2.14
C SER A 289 20.04 -21.82 -2.80
N ILE A 290 18.99 -21.53 -2.03
CA ILE A 290 17.79 -20.84 -2.55
C ILE A 290 18.11 -19.39 -2.96
N VAL A 291 18.86 -18.65 -2.13
CA VAL A 291 19.28 -17.28 -2.43
C VAL A 291 20.17 -17.24 -3.66
N SER A 292 21.15 -18.13 -3.75
CA SER A 292 22.05 -18.24 -4.90
C SER A 292 21.28 -18.62 -6.18
N GLY A 293 20.36 -19.59 -6.09
CA GLY A 293 19.53 -20.00 -7.22
C GLY A 293 18.65 -18.88 -7.75
N PHE A 294 17.98 -18.14 -6.87
CA PHE A 294 17.18 -16.98 -7.26
C PHE A 294 18.04 -15.87 -7.89
N THR A 295 19.21 -15.61 -7.29
CA THR A 295 20.17 -14.61 -7.79
C THR A 295 20.65 -14.93 -9.19
N GLN A 296 21.03 -16.18 -9.43
CA GLN A 296 21.45 -16.64 -10.75
C GLN A 296 20.31 -16.51 -11.76
N TRP A 297 19.09 -16.90 -11.35
CA TRP A 297 17.91 -16.76 -12.19
C TRP A 297 17.63 -15.29 -12.58
N VAL A 298 17.71 -14.34 -11.63
CA VAL A 298 17.55 -12.90 -11.91
C VAL A 298 18.61 -12.41 -12.89
N GLN A 299 19.88 -12.78 -12.67
CA GLN A 299 20.99 -12.37 -13.54
C GLN A 299 20.86 -12.91 -14.97
N GLN A 300 20.30 -14.11 -15.13
CA GLN A 300 20.09 -14.74 -16.44
C GLN A 300 18.89 -14.16 -17.19
N ASN A 301 17.80 -13.86 -16.50
CA ASN A 301 16.57 -13.38 -17.12
C ASN A 301 16.56 -11.86 -17.32
N PHE A 302 17.35 -11.11 -16.55
CA PHE A 302 17.41 -9.64 -16.60
C PHE A 302 18.83 -9.07 -16.73
N PRO A 303 19.68 -9.56 -17.67
CA PRO A 303 21.10 -9.20 -17.72
C PRO A 303 21.35 -7.73 -18.07
N GLY A 304 20.45 -7.09 -18.83
CA GLY A 304 20.56 -5.69 -19.27
C GLY A 304 19.56 -4.75 -18.61
N ASN A 305 18.85 -5.18 -17.56
CA ASN A 305 17.87 -4.31 -16.91
C ASN A 305 18.58 -3.30 -15.96
N PRO A 306 18.32 -1.99 -16.10
CA PRO A 306 19.01 -0.97 -15.31
C PRO A 306 18.66 -1.01 -13.82
N GLU A 307 17.42 -1.34 -13.45
CA GLU A 307 16.98 -1.44 -12.05
C GLU A 307 17.69 -2.61 -11.35
N ILE A 308 17.82 -3.76 -12.03
CA ILE A 308 18.57 -4.91 -11.51
C ILE A 308 20.07 -4.62 -11.42
N ALA A 309 20.64 -3.86 -12.37
CA ALA A 309 22.03 -3.45 -12.31
C ALA A 309 22.30 -2.52 -11.11
N GLN A 310 21.41 -1.55 -10.86
CA GLN A 310 21.47 -0.67 -9.70
C GLN A 310 21.30 -1.46 -8.39
N ALA A 311 20.32 -2.36 -8.33
CA ALA A 311 20.08 -3.20 -7.17
C ALA A 311 21.30 -4.06 -6.83
N ARG A 312 22.00 -4.58 -7.85
CA ARG A 312 23.26 -5.32 -7.68
C ARG A 312 24.37 -4.44 -7.11
N GLN A 313 24.53 -3.21 -7.59
CA GLN A 313 25.51 -2.27 -7.03
C GLN A 313 25.22 -1.96 -5.57
N GLN A 314 23.95 -1.73 -5.24
CA GLN A 314 23.50 -1.50 -3.86
C GLN A 314 23.80 -2.69 -2.95
N VAL A 315 23.51 -3.91 -3.40
CA VAL A 315 23.82 -5.14 -2.66
C VAL A 315 25.32 -5.34 -2.49
N LEU A 316 26.13 -5.06 -3.52
CA LEU A 316 27.59 -5.13 -3.40
C LEU A 316 28.12 -4.15 -2.35
N ALA A 317 27.59 -2.93 -2.31
CA ALA A 317 27.94 -1.96 -1.28
C ALA A 317 27.56 -2.42 0.14
N LEU A 318 26.46 -3.17 0.30
CA LEU A 318 26.11 -3.77 1.59
C LEU A 318 27.12 -4.84 2.04
N ALA A 319 27.71 -5.58 1.10
CA ALA A 319 28.67 -6.62 1.43
C ALA A 319 29.98 -6.04 2.01
N ASP A 320 30.31 -4.79 1.67
CA ASP A 320 31.46 -4.06 2.23
C ASP A 320 31.22 -3.60 3.69
N GLU A 321 29.97 -3.65 4.17
CA GLU A 321 29.53 -3.20 5.50
C GLU A 321 29.25 -4.36 6.49
N LEU A 322 29.55 -5.61 6.09
CA LEU A 322 29.47 -6.83 6.91
C LEU A 322 30.64 -6.95 7.88
#